data_AF-A0A011QPG2-F1
#
_entry.id   AF-A0A011QPG2-F1
#
_cell.length_a   1.000
_cell.length_b   1.000
_cell.length_c   1.000
_cell.angle_alpha   90.00
_cell.angle_beta   90.00
_cell.angle_gamma   90.00
#
_symmetry.space_group_name_H-M   'P 1'
#
loop_
_entity.id
_entity.type
_entity.pdbx_description
1 polymer ?
#
loop_
_entity_poly.entity_id
_entity_poly.type
_entity_poly.pdbx_seq_one_letter_code
_entity_poly.pdbx_strand_id
1 'polypeptide(L)'
;MPALRLKVSRPMKRIPALLSLILLLAMSGGAAAMSTDSVAQEMTSLSLAQPVAAEDPAVSKTRAMLEQVSKRSGEDATAIFAACRRYAGHLRDAAQIRASQLELLAALDTYGRTGQSINDTLQAYVAARKAAADKTHAAAMAALARQK
;
A
#
# COMPACT_ATOMS: atom_id res chain seq x y z
N MET A 1 -33.19 72.38 -12.52
CA MET A 1 -32.51 71.32 -13.30
C MET A 1 -31.45 70.66 -12.41
N PRO A 2 -31.28 69.33 -12.48
CA PRO A 2 -30.79 68.49 -11.38
C PRO A 2 -29.31 68.09 -11.53
N ALA A 3 -28.66 67.64 -10.43
CA ALA A 3 -27.68 66.54 -10.37
C ALA A 3 -27.16 66.43 -8.92
N LEU A 4 -27.70 65.54 -8.09
CA LEU A 4 -27.36 64.12 -7.93
C LEU A 4 -26.34 63.88 -6.80
N ARG A 5 -26.94 63.61 -5.62
CA ARG A 5 -26.39 62.92 -4.45
C ARG A 5 -25.51 61.72 -4.83
N LEU A 6 -24.24 61.74 -4.41
CA LEU A 6 -23.45 60.50 -4.28
C LEU A 6 -23.86 59.76 -3.01
N LYS A 7 -24.49 58.60 -3.18
CA LYS A 7 -24.87 57.69 -2.11
C LYS A 7 -23.75 56.68 -1.91
N VAL A 8 -23.02 56.79 -0.79
CA VAL A 8 -22.04 55.79 -0.36
C VAL A 8 -22.79 54.56 0.14
N SER A 9 -22.87 53.52 -0.69
CA SER A 9 -23.34 52.19 -0.28
C SER A 9 -22.14 51.31 0.04
N ARG A 10 -21.92 51.03 1.33
CA ARG A 10 -21.01 49.96 1.78
C ARG A 10 -21.71 48.60 1.57
N PRO A 11 -21.09 47.61 0.90
CA PRO A 11 -21.63 46.26 0.90
C PRO A 11 -21.35 45.59 2.25
N MET A 12 -22.44 45.26 2.94
CA MET A 12 -22.46 44.54 4.20
C MET A 12 -22.17 43.05 3.92
N LYS A 13 -20.98 42.57 4.29
CA LYS A 13 -20.59 41.15 4.27
C LYS A 13 -21.61 40.34 5.08
N ARG A 14 -22.46 39.57 4.41
CA ARG A 14 -23.30 38.57 5.04
C ARG A 14 -23.20 37.26 4.25
N ILE A 15 -23.08 36.18 5.03
CA ILE A 15 -23.33 34.77 4.70
C ILE A 15 -22.16 33.99 4.05
N PRO A 16 -21.24 33.39 4.84
CA PRO A 16 -20.58 32.14 4.47
C PRO A 16 -21.27 31.02 5.26
N ALA A 17 -22.41 30.52 4.78
CA ALA A 17 -23.11 29.40 5.43
C ALA A 17 -23.71 28.42 4.41
N LEU A 18 -23.17 28.37 3.20
CA LEU A 18 -23.68 27.54 2.10
C LEU A 18 -22.58 26.78 1.36
N LEU A 19 -21.41 26.60 2.00
CA LEU A 19 -20.24 25.91 1.42
C LEU A 19 -19.77 24.72 2.26
N SER A 20 -20.57 24.25 3.22
CA SER A 20 -20.22 23.14 4.11
C SER A 20 -20.93 21.81 3.79
N LEU A 21 -21.76 21.75 2.73
CA LEU A 21 -22.57 20.57 2.41
C LEU A 21 -22.08 19.77 1.17
N ILE A 22 -20.86 20.03 0.69
CA ILE A 22 -20.27 19.26 -0.43
C ILE A 22 -19.05 18.41 0.02
N LEU A 23 -18.62 18.55 1.27
CA LEU A 23 -17.42 17.85 1.79
C LEU A 23 -17.69 16.46 2.41
N LEU A 24 -18.89 15.89 2.25
CA LEU A 24 -19.24 14.58 2.83
C LEU A 24 -19.41 13.43 1.82
N LEU A 25 -18.89 13.57 0.59
CA LEU A 25 -18.84 12.46 -0.39
C LEU A 25 -17.43 11.89 -0.60
N ALA A 26 -16.64 11.82 0.46
CA ALA A 26 -15.32 11.19 0.45
C ALA A 26 -15.21 10.06 1.48
N MET A 27 -16.14 9.10 1.47
CA MET A 27 -15.97 7.85 2.22
C MET A 27 -16.66 6.69 1.49
N SER A 28 -15.93 5.59 1.37
CA SER A 28 -16.26 4.34 0.68
C SER A 28 -16.13 4.30 -0.85
N GLY A 29 -14.98 4.79 -1.35
CA GLY A 29 -14.31 4.04 -2.41
C GLY A 29 -13.86 2.69 -1.86
N GLY A 30 -14.79 1.78 -1.58
CA GLY A 30 -14.48 0.39 -1.37
C GLY A 30 -13.99 -0.13 -2.71
N ALA A 31 -12.67 -0.10 -2.93
CA ALA A 31 -12.09 -0.90 -3.98
C ALA A 31 -12.58 -2.32 -3.72
N ALA A 32 -13.44 -2.84 -4.59
CA ALA A 32 -13.94 -4.20 -4.46
C ALA A 32 -12.72 -5.11 -4.29
N ALA A 33 -12.71 -5.91 -3.21
CA ALA A 33 -11.61 -6.83 -2.96
C ALA A 33 -11.45 -7.69 -4.22
N MET A 34 -10.29 -7.57 -4.85
CA MET A 34 -9.97 -8.38 -6.03
C MET A 34 -9.90 -9.85 -5.60
N SER A 35 -10.22 -10.76 -6.51
CA SER A 35 -9.96 -12.18 -6.26
C SER A 35 -8.47 -12.40 -6.01
N THR A 36 -8.15 -13.39 -5.18
CA THR A 36 -6.75 -13.71 -4.89
C THR A 36 -5.99 -14.09 -6.16
N ASP A 37 -6.66 -14.69 -7.15
CA ASP A 37 -6.13 -14.95 -8.49
C ASP A 37 -5.66 -13.68 -9.21
N SER A 38 -6.53 -12.67 -9.29
CA SER A 38 -6.21 -11.41 -9.96
C SER A 38 -5.08 -10.67 -9.25
N VAL A 39 -5.08 -10.67 -7.91
CA VAL A 39 -3.99 -10.08 -7.12
C VAL A 39 -2.68 -10.82 -7.35
N ALA A 40 -2.69 -12.15 -7.37
CA ALA A 40 -1.49 -12.95 -7.61
C ALA A 40 -0.88 -12.67 -8.98
N GLN A 41 -1.71 -12.60 -10.03
CA GLN A 41 -1.26 -12.29 -11.39
C GLN A 41 -0.69 -10.87 -11.50
N GLU A 42 -1.38 -9.87 -10.94
CA GLU A 42 -0.92 -8.48 -10.95
C GLU A 42 0.39 -8.32 -10.19
N MET A 43 0.47 -8.86 -8.98
CA MET A 43 1.65 -8.77 -8.12
C MET A 43 2.87 -9.42 -8.76
N THR A 44 2.68 -10.55 -9.44
CA THR A 44 3.73 -11.24 -10.20
C THR A 44 4.17 -10.40 -11.40
N SER A 45 3.22 -9.90 -12.19
CA SER A 45 3.51 -9.09 -13.38
C SER A 45 4.27 -7.80 -13.03
N LEU A 46 3.86 -7.10 -11.98
CA LEU A 46 4.56 -5.88 -11.52
C LEU A 46 5.95 -6.19 -10.98
N SER A 47 6.12 -7.29 -10.26
CA SER A 47 7.42 -7.66 -9.69
C SER A 47 8.43 -8.10 -10.76
N LEU A 48 7.96 -8.69 -11.87
CA LEU A 48 8.77 -9.06 -13.02
C LEU A 48 8.89 -7.96 -14.09
N ALA A 49 8.16 -6.85 -13.91
CA ALA A 49 8.08 -5.74 -14.87
C ALA A 49 7.62 -6.14 -16.29
N GLN A 50 6.80 -7.19 -16.39
CA GLN A 50 6.20 -7.66 -17.64
C GLN A 50 4.85 -8.33 -17.38
N PRO A 51 3.92 -8.35 -18.34
CA PRO A 51 2.69 -9.12 -18.22
C PRO A 51 2.99 -10.62 -18.08
N VAL A 52 2.25 -11.31 -17.21
CA VAL A 52 2.38 -12.76 -16.98
C VAL A 52 1.01 -13.42 -17.16
N ALA A 53 0.99 -14.60 -17.78
CA ALA A 53 -0.23 -15.39 -17.95
C ALA A 53 -0.76 -15.91 -16.61
N ALA A 54 -2.06 -16.12 -16.48
CA ALA A 54 -2.69 -16.52 -15.22
C ALA A 54 -2.26 -17.94 -14.78
N GLU A 55 -1.96 -18.81 -15.74
CA GLU A 55 -1.50 -20.18 -15.59
C GLU A 55 0.01 -20.31 -15.34
N ASP A 56 0.77 -19.20 -15.33
CA ASP A 56 2.20 -19.23 -15.09
C ASP A 56 2.51 -19.82 -13.68
N PRO A 57 3.51 -20.71 -13.55
CA PRO A 57 3.89 -21.28 -12.26
C PRO A 57 4.23 -20.24 -11.19
N ALA A 58 4.79 -19.09 -11.58
CA ALA A 58 5.09 -17.99 -10.67
C ALA A 58 3.81 -17.37 -10.09
N VAL A 59 2.75 -17.23 -10.91
CA VAL A 59 1.43 -16.74 -10.44
C VAL A 59 0.84 -17.72 -9.45
N SER A 60 0.93 -19.03 -9.72
CA SER A 60 0.45 -20.07 -8.80
C SER A 60 1.20 -20.08 -7.47
N LYS A 61 2.52 -19.84 -7.49
CA LYS A 61 3.33 -19.67 -6.27
C LYS A 61 2.90 -18.43 -5.49
N THR A 62 2.72 -17.29 -6.15
CA THR A 62 2.28 -16.04 -5.52
C THR A 62 0.90 -16.21 -4.88
N ARG A 63 -0.03 -16.89 -5.56
CA ARG A 63 -1.35 -17.22 -5.02
C ARG A 63 -1.25 -18.01 -3.71
N ALA A 64 -0.47 -19.09 -3.70
CA ALA A 64 -0.30 -19.91 -2.50
C ALA A 64 0.28 -19.11 -1.31
N MET A 65 1.25 -18.23 -1.58
CA MET A 65 1.80 -17.34 -0.55
C MET A 65 0.75 -16.34 -0.03
N LEU A 66 -0.04 -15.73 -0.93
CA LEU A 66 -1.13 -14.83 -0.53
C LEU A 66 -2.15 -15.55 0.35
N GLU A 67 -2.62 -16.74 -0.05
CA GLU A 67 -3.56 -17.54 0.74
C GLU A 67 -2.99 -17.88 2.12
N GLN A 68 -1.71 -18.27 2.20
CA GLN A 68 -1.06 -18.61 3.46
C GLN A 68 -0.89 -17.39 4.38
N VAL A 69 -0.53 -16.23 3.83
CA VAL A 69 -0.44 -14.98 4.59
C VAL A 69 -1.83 -14.56 5.06
N SER A 70 -2.83 -14.53 4.17
CA SER A 70 -4.21 -14.18 4.50
C SER A 70 -4.77 -15.03 5.64
N LYS A 71 -4.56 -16.36 5.56
CA LYS A 71 -5.01 -17.28 6.61
C LYS A 71 -4.37 -17.00 7.98
N ARG A 72 -3.11 -16.56 8.03
CA ARG A 72 -2.40 -16.29 9.29
C ARG A 72 -2.73 -14.92 9.87
N SER A 73 -2.80 -13.90 9.04
CA SER A 73 -2.99 -12.51 9.48
C SER A 73 -4.46 -12.12 9.61
N GLY A 74 -5.36 -12.79 8.90
CA GLY A 74 -6.77 -12.39 8.76
C GLY A 74 -6.98 -11.25 7.74
N GLU A 75 -5.92 -10.80 7.06
CA GLU A 75 -5.99 -9.77 6.01
C GLU A 75 -6.35 -10.42 4.67
N ASP A 76 -7.08 -9.72 3.79
CA ASP A 76 -7.32 -10.21 2.43
C ASP A 76 -6.13 -9.95 1.50
N ALA A 77 -6.11 -10.62 0.34
CA ALA A 77 -5.03 -10.51 -0.63
C ALA A 77 -4.83 -9.08 -1.16
N THR A 78 -5.91 -8.31 -1.30
CA THR A 78 -5.85 -6.92 -1.77
C THR A 78 -5.16 -6.04 -0.75
N ALA A 79 -5.48 -6.19 0.54
CA ALA A 79 -4.85 -5.49 1.66
C ALA A 79 -3.37 -5.85 1.78
N ILE A 80 -3.03 -7.14 1.69
CA ILE A 80 -1.64 -7.61 1.71
C ILE A 80 -0.83 -7.01 0.55
N PHE A 81 -1.37 -7.03 -0.66
CA PHE A 81 -0.70 -6.47 -1.83
C PHE A 81 -0.52 -4.96 -1.73
N ALA A 82 -1.55 -4.23 -1.29
CA ALA A 82 -1.46 -2.79 -1.06
C ALA A 82 -0.38 -2.44 -0.02
N ALA A 83 -0.28 -3.21 1.06
CA ALA A 83 0.79 -3.04 2.06
C ALA A 83 2.17 -3.30 1.43
N CYS A 84 2.36 -4.41 0.72
CA CYS A 84 3.62 -4.71 0.03
C CYS A 84 4.01 -3.60 -0.95
N ARG A 85 3.07 -3.07 -1.73
CA ARG A 85 3.32 -1.93 -2.64
C ARG A 85 3.78 -0.68 -1.88
N ARG A 86 3.11 -0.34 -0.78
CA ARG A 86 3.44 0.82 0.05
C ARG A 86 4.86 0.73 0.62
N TYR A 87 5.24 -0.41 1.20
CA TYR A 87 6.57 -0.57 1.78
C TYR A 87 7.68 -0.71 0.73
N ALA A 88 7.40 -1.32 -0.44
CA ALA A 88 8.33 -1.32 -1.56
C ALA A 88 8.59 0.11 -2.08
N GLY A 89 7.52 0.92 -2.20
CA GLY A 89 7.63 2.35 -2.51
C GLY A 89 8.45 3.11 -1.47
N HIS A 90 8.19 2.89 -0.17
CA HIS A 90 8.96 3.51 0.90
C HIS A 90 10.47 3.18 0.83
N LEU A 91 10.84 1.92 0.59
CA LEU A 91 12.24 1.52 0.43
C LEU A 91 12.90 2.26 -0.75
N ARG A 92 12.19 2.40 -1.86
CA ARG A 92 12.66 3.12 -3.03
C ARG A 92 12.85 4.60 -2.72
N ASP A 93 11.82 5.25 -2.20
CA ASP A 93 11.79 6.71 -2.06
C ASP A 93 12.71 7.19 -0.93
N ALA A 94 12.64 6.55 0.25
CA ALA A 94 13.34 7.01 1.44
C ALA A 94 14.77 6.46 1.58
N ALA A 95 15.07 5.30 0.99
CA ALA A 95 16.38 4.64 1.16
C ALA A 95 17.11 4.35 -0.16
N GLN A 96 16.49 4.66 -1.32
CA GLN A 96 17.00 4.32 -2.64
C GLN A 96 17.29 2.82 -2.79
N ILE A 97 16.49 1.98 -2.11
CA ILE A 97 16.57 0.53 -2.14
C ILE A 97 15.48 0.01 -3.06
N ARG A 98 15.86 -0.72 -4.12
CA ARG A 98 14.89 -1.42 -4.96
C ARG A 98 14.45 -2.71 -4.26
N ALA A 99 13.15 -2.86 -4.06
CA ALA A 99 12.54 -4.10 -3.61
C ALA A 99 11.28 -4.38 -4.42
N SER A 100 11.02 -5.64 -4.73
CA SER A 100 9.79 -6.05 -5.40
C SER A 100 8.69 -6.36 -4.39
N GLN A 101 7.43 -6.32 -4.81
CA GLN A 101 6.32 -6.69 -3.94
C GLN A 101 6.42 -8.17 -3.53
N LEU A 102 6.90 -9.05 -4.42
CA LEU A 102 7.13 -10.46 -4.10
C LEU A 102 8.20 -10.68 -3.02
N GLU A 103 9.24 -9.86 -2.95
CA GLU A 103 10.23 -9.94 -1.87
C GLU A 103 9.59 -9.64 -0.50
N LEU A 104 8.66 -8.68 -0.44
CA LEU A 104 7.94 -8.34 0.78
C LEU A 104 6.91 -9.43 1.14
N LEU A 105 6.22 -10.00 0.14
CA LEU A 105 5.35 -11.14 0.35
C LEU A 105 6.13 -12.35 0.87
N ALA A 106 7.34 -12.61 0.37
CA ALA A 106 8.20 -13.68 0.88
C ALA A 106 8.59 -13.48 2.35
N ALA A 107 8.84 -12.24 2.76
CA ALA A 107 9.09 -11.92 4.17
C ALA A 107 7.86 -12.19 5.04
N LEU A 108 6.67 -11.76 4.59
CA LEU A 108 5.40 -12.07 5.26
C LEU A 108 5.17 -13.58 5.34
N ASP A 109 5.40 -14.29 4.24
CA ASP A 109 5.16 -15.72 4.17
C ASP A 109 6.09 -16.52 5.10
N THR A 110 7.35 -16.08 5.23
CA THR A 110 8.36 -16.80 6.02
C THR A 110 8.30 -16.45 7.51
N TYR A 111 8.04 -15.18 7.84
CA TYR A 111 8.21 -14.65 9.19
C TYR A 111 6.94 -14.09 9.84
N GLY A 112 5.87 -13.90 9.07
CA GLY A 112 4.57 -13.51 9.60
C GLY A 112 4.06 -14.53 10.63
N ARG A 113 3.54 -14.03 11.75
CA ARG A 113 3.01 -14.85 12.85
C ARG A 113 1.50 -14.71 12.94
N THR A 114 0.82 -15.79 13.33
CA THR A 114 -0.63 -15.80 13.52
C THR A 114 -1.04 -14.76 14.56
N GLY A 115 -2.05 -13.96 14.25
CA GLY A 115 -2.56 -12.91 15.13
C GLY A 115 -1.68 -11.66 15.27
N GLN A 116 -0.55 -11.59 14.54
CA GLN A 116 0.25 -10.36 14.44
C GLN A 116 -0.12 -9.58 13.17
N SER A 117 0.03 -8.25 13.24
CA SER A 117 -0.20 -7.41 12.07
C SER A 117 0.85 -7.70 10.99
N ILE A 118 0.43 -7.75 9.73
CA ILE A 118 1.37 -7.83 8.60
C ILE A 118 2.34 -6.64 8.60
N ASN A 119 1.93 -5.48 9.13
CA ASN A 119 2.76 -4.29 9.17
C ASN A 119 3.99 -4.47 10.07
N ASP A 120 3.89 -5.22 11.16
CA ASP A 120 5.02 -5.43 12.08
C ASP A 120 6.15 -6.18 11.36
N THR A 121 5.79 -7.23 10.63
CA THR A 121 6.75 -8.01 9.83
C THR A 121 7.33 -7.19 8.69
N LEU A 122 6.51 -6.38 8.00
CA LEU A 122 6.99 -5.51 6.92
C LEU A 122 7.92 -4.40 7.43
N GLN A 123 7.63 -3.81 8.59
CA GLN A 123 8.50 -2.83 9.23
C GLN A 123 9.84 -3.44 9.63
N ALA A 124 9.82 -4.62 10.24
CA ALA A 124 11.04 -5.36 10.58
C ALA A 124 11.86 -5.68 9.32
N TYR A 125 11.20 -6.10 8.24
CA TYR A 125 11.86 -6.34 6.94
C TYR A 125 12.48 -5.07 6.36
N VAL A 126 11.77 -3.94 6.36
CA VAL A 126 12.31 -2.65 5.89
C VAL A 126 13.50 -2.19 6.73
N ALA A 127 13.42 -2.31 8.06
CA ALA A 127 14.52 -1.99 8.95
C ALA A 127 15.75 -2.86 8.63
N ALA A 128 15.55 -4.16 8.43
CA ALA A 128 16.60 -5.10 8.04
C ALA A 128 17.21 -4.75 6.67
N ARG A 129 16.40 -4.40 5.66
CA ARG A 129 16.89 -3.95 4.34
C ARG A 129 17.75 -2.70 4.44
N LYS A 130 17.37 -1.75 5.30
CA LYS A 130 18.13 -0.51 5.51
C LYS A 130 19.44 -0.72 6.26
N ALA A 131 19.48 -1.69 7.17
CA ALA A 131 20.65 -2.01 7.99
C ALA A 131 21.67 -2.93 7.29
N ALA A 132 21.22 -3.75 6.32
CA ALA A 132 22.10 -4.63 5.57
C ALA A 132 23.11 -3.83 4.71
N ALA A 133 24.40 -4.16 4.79
CA ALA A 133 25.46 -3.46 4.09
C ALA A 133 25.27 -3.45 2.56
N ASP A 134 24.80 -4.58 2.02
CA ASP A 134 24.51 -4.79 0.60
C ASP A 134 23.05 -4.44 0.22
N LYS A 135 22.20 -4.11 1.22
CA LYS A 135 20.78 -3.74 1.06
C LYS A 135 19.95 -4.79 0.30
N THR A 136 20.37 -6.06 0.32
CA THR A 136 19.74 -7.15 -0.43
C THR A 136 18.57 -7.79 0.33
N HIS A 137 17.68 -8.45 -0.42
CA HIS A 137 16.62 -9.28 0.17
C HIS A 137 17.19 -10.42 1.02
N ALA A 138 18.21 -11.13 0.52
CA ALA A 138 18.81 -12.26 1.21
C ALA A 138 19.38 -11.85 2.59
N ALA A 139 20.14 -10.75 2.65
CA ALA A 139 20.66 -10.25 3.91
C ALA A 139 19.56 -9.84 4.90
N ALA A 140 18.49 -9.20 4.41
CA ALA A 140 17.35 -8.85 5.26
C ALA A 140 16.60 -10.08 5.79
N MET A 141 16.40 -11.10 4.95
CA MET A 141 15.77 -12.36 5.37
C MET A 141 16.63 -13.10 6.41
N ALA A 142 17.96 -13.08 6.27
CA ALA A 142 18.87 -13.63 7.25
C ALA A 142 18.84 -12.86 8.58
N ALA A 143 18.69 -11.52 8.53
CA ALA A 143 18.55 -10.71 9.73
C ALA A 143 17.22 -10.97 10.46
N LEU A 144 16.12 -11.16 9.73
CA LEU A 144 14.82 -11.54 10.31
C LEU A 144 14.87 -12.93 10.97
N ALA A 145 15.58 -13.88 10.37
CA ALA A 145 15.75 -15.23 10.94
C ALA A 145 16.34 -15.20 12.36
N ARG A 146 17.21 -14.22 12.65
CA ARG A 146 17.89 -14.08 13.94
C ARG A 146 17.05 -13.37 15.00
N GLN A 147 15.89 -12.83 14.64
CA GLN A 147 14.96 -12.14 15.55
C GLN A 147 13.83 -13.06 16.05
N LYS A 148 13.80 -14.32 15.58
CA LYS A 148 12.88 -15.36 16.02
C LYS A 148 13.36 -16.00 17.31
#